data_AF-A0AAU6JDI1-F1
#
_entry.id   AF-A0AAU6JDI1-F1
#
_cell.length_a   1.000
_cell.length_b   1.000
_cell.length_c   1.000
_cell.angle_alpha   90.00
_cell.angle_beta   90.00
_cell.angle_gamma   90.00
#
_symmetry.space_group_name_H-M   'P 1'
#
loop_
_entity.id
_entity.type
_entity.pdbx_description
1 polymer ?
#
loop_
_entity_poly.entity_id
_entity_poly.type
_entity_poly.pdbx_seq_one_letter_code
_entity_poly.pdbx_strand_id
1 'polypeptide(L)'
;MDFPVAVALAEFVPTLPVGTNWRYEPKLDGHRTVMWREETTVRLQARSGRDVTPVWMDLALAGLDMLPPNTVLDGEAVIYTGGKIDFAAAQSRAASTPTRARRLAEDLPAHFATGVRTGS
;
A
#
# COMPACT_ATOMS: atom_id res chain seq x y z
N MET A 1 -13.26 7.06 -11.55
CA MET A 1 -11.93 6.51 -11.87
C MET A 1 -12.12 5.01 -11.92
N ASP A 2 -11.68 4.34 -12.98
CA ASP A 2 -12.03 2.94 -13.22
C ASP A 2 -10.89 2.01 -12.77
N PHE A 3 -11.26 0.87 -12.21
CA PHE A 3 -10.30 -0.15 -11.80
C PHE A 3 -9.94 -1.05 -13.00
N PRO A 4 -8.65 -1.39 -13.22
CA PRO A 4 -7.47 -0.88 -12.52
C PRO A 4 -6.97 0.46 -13.10
N VAL A 5 -6.36 1.30 -12.26
CA VAL A 5 -5.67 2.52 -12.72
C VAL A 5 -4.20 2.21 -13.04
N ALA A 6 -3.66 2.85 -14.07
CA ALA A 6 -2.22 2.86 -14.30
C ALA A 6 -1.53 3.72 -13.23
N VAL A 7 -0.59 3.14 -12.50
CA VAL A 7 0.14 3.86 -11.44
C VAL A 7 1.34 4.61 -12.01
N ALA A 8 1.59 5.82 -11.49
CA ALA A 8 2.75 6.61 -11.87
C ALA A 8 4.04 5.90 -11.45
N LEU A 9 4.98 5.74 -12.37
CA LEU A 9 6.30 5.15 -12.10
C LEU A 9 7.30 6.24 -11.73
N ALA A 10 8.11 5.98 -10.72
CA ALA A 10 9.29 6.79 -10.44
C ALA A 10 10.44 6.33 -11.35
N GLU A 11 11.17 7.29 -11.93
CA GLU A 11 12.42 7.06 -12.63
C GLU A 11 13.58 7.05 -11.63
N PHE A 12 14.53 6.14 -11.79
CA PHE A 12 15.74 6.13 -10.99
C PHE A 12 16.67 7.26 -11.43
N VAL A 13 17.02 8.15 -10.50
CA VAL A 13 17.97 9.25 -10.71
C VAL A 13 19.18 9.10 -9.77
N PRO A 14 20.42 9.30 -10.27
CA PRO A 14 21.64 9.15 -9.46
C PRO A 14 21.82 10.28 -8.43
N THR A 15 21.08 11.37 -8.57
CA THR A 15 21.10 12.51 -7.66
C THR A 15 19.68 13.00 -7.47
N LEU A 16 19.28 13.26 -6.22
CA LEU A 16 17.96 13.80 -5.92
C LEU A 16 17.81 15.15 -6.65
N PRO A 17 16.75 15.33 -7.44
CA PRO A 17 16.54 16.58 -8.13
C PRO A 17 16.23 17.66 -7.08
N VAL A 18 16.78 18.86 -7.26
CA VAL A 18 16.65 19.99 -6.34
C VAL A 18 15.83 21.10 -7.00
N GLY A 19 15.01 21.79 -6.22
CA GLY A 19 14.23 22.94 -6.70
C GLY A 19 12.87 23.07 -6.02
N THR A 20 12.27 24.25 -6.13
CA THR A 20 10.99 24.59 -5.46
C THR A 20 9.79 23.77 -5.94
N ASN A 21 9.92 23.10 -7.09
CA ASN A 21 8.88 22.27 -7.69
C ASN A 21 9.00 20.79 -7.31
N TRP A 22 10.01 20.42 -6.52
CA TRP A 22 10.23 19.04 -6.08
C TRP A 22 9.66 18.81 -4.69
N ARG A 23 8.99 17.68 -4.51
CA ARG A 23 8.52 17.17 -3.23
C ARG A 23 9.22 15.84 -2.97
N TYR A 24 9.64 15.62 -1.73
CA TYR A 24 10.35 14.41 -1.31
C TYR A 24 9.47 13.63 -0.34
N GLU A 25 9.31 12.35 -0.60
CA GLU A 25 8.66 11.40 0.29
C GLU A 25 9.66 10.28 0.62
N PRO A 26 9.76 9.80 1.87
CA PRO A 26 10.57 8.65 2.19
C PRO A 26 10.13 7.45 1.34
N LYS A 27 11.08 6.83 0.62
CA LYS A 27 10.83 5.56 -0.05
C LYS A 27 10.66 4.49 1.03
N LEU A 28 9.42 4.14 1.34
CA LEU A 28 9.13 2.98 2.16
C LEU A 28 9.32 1.74 1.30
N ASP A 29 10.20 0.84 1.73
CA ASP A 29 10.35 -0.46 1.08
C ASP A 29 9.20 -1.37 1.57
N GLY A 30 8.04 -1.21 0.93
CA GLY A 30 6.83 -2.01 1.13
C GLY A 30 6.39 -2.70 -0.15
N HIS A 31 5.17 -3.23 -0.15
CA HIS A 31 4.53 -3.69 -1.37
C HIS A 31 3.59 -2.62 -1.90
N ARG A 32 3.95 -2.00 -3.04
CA ARG A 32 3.14 -0.92 -3.62
C ARG A 32 1.73 -1.39 -3.93
N THR A 33 0.77 -0.69 -3.38
CA THR A 33 -0.64 -1.07 -3.40
C THR A 33 -1.52 0.16 -3.51
N VAL A 34 -2.48 0.12 -4.43
CA VAL A 34 -3.55 1.11 -4.54
C VAL A 34 -4.79 0.57 -3.85
N MET A 35 -5.30 1.31 -2.88
CA MET A 35 -6.54 1.00 -2.16
C MET A 35 -7.71 1.76 -2.78
N TRP A 36 -8.70 1.01 -3.22
CA TRP A 36 -9.94 1.51 -3.79
C TRP A 36 -11.06 1.30 -2.78
N ARG A 37 -11.52 2.37 -2.15
CA ARG A 37 -12.73 2.35 -1.32
C ARG A 37 -13.92 2.70 -2.20
N GLU A 38 -14.77 1.71 -2.45
CA GLU A 38 -16.06 1.88 -3.14
C GLU A 38 -17.17 2.18 -2.13
N GLU A 39 -18.43 2.17 -2.55
CA GLU A 39 -19.58 2.35 -1.65
C GLU A 39 -19.62 1.28 -0.55
N THR A 40 -19.55 0.00 -0.93
CA THR A 40 -19.75 -1.12 0.00
C THR A 40 -18.55 -2.05 0.11
N THR A 41 -17.49 -1.81 -0.68
CA THR A 41 -16.32 -2.69 -0.71
C THR A 41 -15.00 -1.90 -0.68
N VAL A 42 -13.91 -2.63 -0.39
CA VAL A 42 -12.55 -2.17 -0.65
C VAL A 42 -11.84 -3.19 -1.53
N ARG A 43 -11.12 -2.69 -2.56
CA ARG A 43 -10.22 -3.49 -3.39
C ARG A 43 -8.80 -2.99 -3.26
N LEU A 44 -7.83 -3.91 -3.22
CA LEU A 44 -6.41 -3.60 -3.22
C LEU A 44 -5.79 -4.07 -4.52
N GLN A 45 -5.10 -3.16 -5.19
CA GLN A 45 -4.49 -3.38 -6.50
C GLN A 45 -2.97 -3.33 -6.36
N ALA A 46 -2.26 -4.36 -6.83
CA ALA A 46 -0.82 -4.31 -6.98
C ALA A 46 -0.41 -3.41 -8.16
N ARG A 47 0.85 -2.97 -8.20
CA ARG A 47 1.41 -2.24 -9.36
C ARG A 47 1.14 -2.90 -10.72
N SER A 48 1.08 -4.24 -10.77
CA SER A 48 0.79 -4.99 -12.01
C SER A 48 -0.67 -4.92 -12.46
N GLY A 49 -1.57 -4.30 -11.68
CA GLY A 49 -3.01 -4.31 -11.90
C GLY A 49 -3.74 -5.50 -11.27
N ARG A 50 -3.01 -6.47 -10.71
CA ARG A 50 -3.59 -7.65 -10.06
C ARG A 50 -4.33 -7.27 -8.77
N ASP A 51 -5.51 -7.87 -8.56
CA ASP A 51 -6.21 -7.82 -7.28
C ASP A 51 -5.42 -8.59 -6.22
N VAL A 52 -5.03 -7.88 -5.15
CA VAL A 52 -4.30 -8.41 -4.00
C VAL A 52 -5.08 -8.25 -2.70
N THR A 53 -6.37 -7.96 -2.78
CA THR A 53 -7.29 -7.87 -1.62
C THR A 53 -7.24 -9.13 -0.76
N PRO A 54 -7.25 -10.36 -1.31
CA PRO A 54 -7.25 -11.57 -0.48
C PRO A 54 -6.00 -11.76 0.38
N VAL A 55 -4.85 -11.20 -0.02
CA VAL A 55 -3.60 -11.31 0.75
C VAL A 55 -3.40 -10.17 1.76
N TRP A 56 -4.12 -9.06 1.56
CA TRP A 56 -4.09 -7.85 2.39
C TRP A 56 -5.48 -7.52 2.97
N MET A 57 -6.25 -8.56 3.33
CA MET A 57 -7.66 -8.40 3.75
C MET A 57 -7.81 -7.53 5.01
N ASP A 58 -6.85 -7.56 5.93
CA ASP A 58 -6.79 -6.67 7.09
C ASP A 58 -6.79 -5.19 6.68
N LEU A 59 -6.01 -4.82 5.66
CA LEU A 59 -6.01 -3.46 5.11
C LEU A 59 -7.34 -3.13 4.43
N ALA A 60 -7.96 -4.10 3.73
CA ALA A 60 -9.25 -3.88 3.09
C ALA A 60 -10.37 -3.62 4.11
N LEU A 61 -10.38 -4.38 5.21
CA LEU A 61 -11.32 -4.20 6.31
C LEU A 61 -11.10 -2.85 7.01
N ALA A 62 -9.84 -2.49 7.30
CA ALA A 62 -9.53 -1.18 7.88
C ALA A 62 -9.94 -0.02 6.96
N GLY A 63 -9.70 -0.15 5.65
CA GLY A 63 -10.13 0.84 4.67
C GLY A 63 -11.66 0.96 4.59
N LEU A 64 -12.39 -0.14 4.74
CA LEU A 64 -13.84 -0.16 4.70
C LEU A 64 -14.44 0.66 5.85
N ASP A 65 -13.84 0.51 7.04
CA ASP A 65 -14.24 1.14 8.29
C ASP A 65 -13.83 2.62 8.37
N MET A 66 -12.61 2.95 7.94
CA MET A 66 -12.03 4.28 8.20
C MET A 66 -12.13 5.26 7.02
N LEU A 67 -12.25 4.79 5.78
CA LEU A 67 -12.22 5.67 4.61
C LEU A 67 -13.63 6.01 4.10
N PRO A 68 -13.86 7.27 3.68
CA PRO A 68 -15.08 7.63 2.97
C PRO A 68 -15.23 6.79 1.67
N PRO A 69 -16.47 6.44 1.28
CA PRO A 69 -16.76 5.91 -0.06
C PRO A 69 -16.14 6.75 -1.18
N ASN A 70 -15.82 6.10 -2.29
CA ASN A 70 -15.21 6.69 -3.49
C ASN A 70 -13.82 7.31 -3.27
N THR A 71 -13.06 6.76 -2.31
CA THR A 71 -11.67 7.15 -2.04
C THR A 71 -10.70 6.23 -2.76
N VAL A 72 -9.66 6.79 -3.37
CA VAL A 72 -8.52 6.01 -3.92
C VAL A 72 -7.24 6.50 -3.27
N LEU A 73 -6.48 5.59 -2.65
CA LEU A 73 -5.19 5.87 -2.04
C LEU A 73 -4.09 5.08 -2.76
N ASP A 74 -3.03 5.77 -3.18
CA ASP A 74 -1.77 5.14 -3.60
C ASP A 74 -0.78 5.17 -2.42
N GLY A 75 -0.04 4.09 -2.26
CA GLY A 75 0.85 3.90 -1.12
C GLY A 75 1.49 2.51 -1.08
N GLU A 76 1.92 2.15 0.12
CA GLU A 76 2.68 0.94 0.40
C GLU A 76 1.98 0.12 1.48
N ALA A 77 1.74 -1.17 1.21
CA ALA A 77 1.43 -2.13 2.25
C ALA A 77 2.74 -2.53 2.94
N VAL A 78 2.85 -2.22 4.23
CA VAL A 78 4.06 -2.47 5.04
C VAL A 78 3.75 -3.37 6.24
N ILE A 79 4.74 -4.11 6.71
CA ILE A 79 4.69 -4.89 7.96
C ILE A 79 5.79 -4.36 8.86
N TYR A 80 5.52 -4.27 10.16
CA TYR A 80 6.51 -3.89 11.15
C TYR A 80 6.94 -5.10 11.97
N THR A 81 8.25 -5.29 12.15
CA THR A 81 8.84 -6.22 13.13
C THR A 81 9.89 -5.50 13.95
N GLY A 82 9.86 -5.66 15.28
CA GLY A 82 10.82 -4.97 16.17
C GLY A 82 10.83 -3.44 16.02
N GLY A 83 9.70 -2.83 15.70
CA GLY A 83 9.56 -1.37 15.51
C GLY A 83 10.13 -0.82 14.20
N LYS A 84 10.50 -1.69 13.24
CA LYS A 84 11.02 -1.30 11.93
C LYS A 84 10.20 -1.95 10.82
N ILE A 85 10.21 -1.33 9.64
CA ILE A 85 9.60 -1.93 8.45
C ILE A 85 10.37 -3.19 8.07
N ASP A 86 9.63 -4.28 7.92
CA ASP A 86 10.12 -5.59 7.52
C ASP A 86 9.67 -5.90 6.09
N PHE A 87 10.53 -5.52 5.14
CA PHE A 87 10.27 -5.73 3.73
C PHE A 87 10.18 -7.23 3.39
N ALA A 88 10.96 -8.08 4.05
CA ALA A 88 10.94 -9.52 3.81
C ALA A 88 9.61 -10.13 4.25
N ALA A 89 9.08 -9.71 5.40
CA ALA A 89 7.75 -10.12 5.85
C ALA A 89 6.65 -9.65 4.88
N ALA A 90 6.70 -8.39 4.44
CA ALA A 90 5.72 -7.86 3.48
C ALA A 90 5.77 -8.63 2.14
N GLN A 91 6.98 -8.92 1.63
CA GLN A 91 7.17 -9.71 0.41
C GLN A 91 6.69 -11.15 0.58
N SER A 92 6.98 -11.79 1.72
CA SER A 92 6.50 -13.13 2.06
C SER A 92 4.97 -13.20 2.06
N ARG A 93 4.31 -12.19 2.63
CA ARG A 93 2.85 -12.10 2.65
C ARG A 93 2.26 -11.85 1.26
N ALA A 94 2.84 -10.96 0.47
CA ALA A 94 2.40 -10.69 -0.91
C ALA A 94 2.50 -11.93 -1.84
N ALA A 95 3.45 -12.83 -1.58
CA ALA A 95 3.64 -14.07 -2.32
C ALA A 95 2.82 -15.26 -1.76
N SER A 96 2.10 -15.09 -0.66
CA SER A 96 1.37 -16.17 0.02
C SER A 96 0.00 -16.45 -0.60
N THR A 97 -0.52 -17.64 -0.33
CA THR A 97 -1.94 -17.94 -0.58
C THR A 97 -2.84 -17.12 0.37
N PRO A 98 -4.11 -16.85 0.00
CA PRO A 98 -5.01 -16.08 0.87
C PRO A 98 -5.14 -16.67 2.29
N THR A 99 -5.20 -17.99 2.41
CA THR A 99 -5.26 -18.69 3.71
C THR A 99 -4.02 -18.43 4.56
N ARG A 100 -2.83 -18.54 3.96
CA ARG A 100 -1.57 -18.26 4.67
C ARG A 100 -1.45 -16.78 5.02
N ALA A 101 -1.83 -15.89 4.11
CA ALA A 101 -1.79 -14.46 4.33
C ALA A 101 -2.72 -14.02 5.48
N ARG A 102 -3.91 -14.62 5.59
CA ARG A 102 -4.82 -14.40 6.73
C ARG A 102 -4.17 -14.79 8.06
N ARG A 103 -3.56 -15.98 8.12
CA ARG A 103 -2.84 -16.41 9.32
C ARG A 103 -1.67 -15.48 9.66
N LEU A 104 -0.89 -15.06 8.66
CA LEU A 104 0.20 -14.11 8.88
C LEU A 104 -0.31 -12.75 9.39
N ALA A 105 -1.52 -12.33 9.01
CA ALA A 105 -2.11 -11.06 9.46
C ALA A 105 -2.41 -11.04 10.98
N GLU A 106 -2.61 -12.21 11.59
CA GLU A 106 -2.87 -12.32 13.04
C GLU A 106 -1.61 -11.98 13.84
N ASP A 107 -0.44 -12.42 13.38
CA ASP A 107 0.85 -12.20 14.05
C ASP A 107 1.57 -10.94 13.55
N LEU A 108 1.36 -10.59 12.27
CA LEU A 108 2.06 -9.54 11.53
C LEU A 108 1.04 -8.66 10.77
N PRO A 109 0.28 -7.82 11.49
CA PRO A 109 -0.72 -6.96 10.87
C PRO A 109 -0.05 -5.98 9.92
N ALA A 110 -0.67 -5.81 8.75
CA ALA A 110 -0.19 -4.86 7.77
C ALA A 110 -0.64 -3.45 8.14
N HIS A 111 0.14 -2.47 7.69
CA HIS A 111 -0.18 -1.05 7.78
C HIS A 111 -0.17 -0.48 6.36
N PHE A 112 -1.08 0.45 6.07
CA PHE A 112 -1.10 1.15 4.80
C PHE A 112 -0.43 2.50 4.97
N ALA A 113 0.74 2.68 4.35
CA ALA A 113 1.48 3.92 4.40
C ALA A 113 1.29 4.68 3.08
N THR A 114 0.69 5.86 3.15
CA THR A 114 0.60 6.79 2.02
C THR A 114 1.58 7.94 2.24
N GLY A 115 1.99 8.62 1.17
CA GLY A 115 2.83 9.81 1.25
C GLY A 115 2.20 10.85 2.16
N VAL A 116 2.76 11.06 3.35
CA VAL A 116 2.26 12.05 4.30
C VAL A 116 2.63 13.43 3.77
N ARG A 117 1.62 14.15 3.29
CA ARG A 117 1.72 15.61 3.08
C ARG A 117 1.82 16.28 4.46
N THR A 118 3.04 16.60 4.89
CA THR A 118 3.21 17.67 5.89
C THR A 118 3.13 19.00 5.14
N GLY A 119 1.91 19.54 5.06
CA GLY A 119 1.68 20.90 4.59
C GLY A 119 1.74 21.88 5.75
N SER A 120 2.68 22.83 5.70
CA SER A 120 2.56 24.14 6.35
C SER A 120 1.71 25.07 5.49
#